data_AF-A0A1A6DWI0-F1
#
_entry.id   AF-A0A1A6DWI0-F1
#
_cell.length_a   1.000
_cell.length_b   1.000
_cell.length_c   1.000
_cell.angle_alpha   90.00
_cell.angle_beta   90.00
_cell.angle_gamma   90.00
#
_symmetry.space_group_name_H-M   'P 1'
#
loop_
_entity.id
_entity.type
_entity.pdbx_description
1 polymer ?
#
loop_
_entity_poly.entity_id
_entity_poly.type
_entity_poly.pdbx_seq_one_letter_code
_entity_poly.pdbx_strand_id
1 'polypeptide(L)'
;MVGLIDEYAVLCRQWARAQHHAECGLRLWRQRCAALEGEAMRLRGRLLALRTALLWGLPVPWTLTACMTDSARRCDADPTKPQDDAERLLCQVGCQGHAHRVLDDDGTCRWRGVACHVSAGGESEKQSIE
;
A
#
# COMPACT_ATOMS: atom_id res chain seq x y z
N MET A 1 -36.18 20.91 9.16
CA MET A 1 -36.01 19.65 9.89
C MET A 1 -35.60 18.48 8.98
N VAL A 2 -36.11 18.42 7.74
CA VAL A 2 -35.74 17.37 6.75
C VAL A 2 -34.26 17.40 6.34
N GLY A 3 -33.67 18.59 6.10
CA GLY A 3 -32.27 18.70 5.67
C GLY A 3 -31.23 18.14 6.64
N LEU A 4 -31.46 18.22 7.95
CA LEU A 4 -30.54 17.68 8.95
C LEU A 4 -30.49 16.14 8.93
N ILE A 5 -31.63 15.50 8.62
CA ILE A 5 -31.73 14.04 8.54
C ILE A 5 -30.98 13.53 7.30
N ASP A 6 -31.10 14.24 6.18
CA ASP A 6 -30.40 13.91 4.95
C ASP A 6 -28.88 14.06 5.08
N GLU A 7 -28.42 15.15 5.71
CA GLU A 7 -27.00 15.36 6.03
C GLU A 7 -26.46 14.28 6.97
N TYR A 8 -27.19 13.94 8.02
CA TYR A 8 -26.82 12.86 8.93
C TYR A 8 -26.71 11.51 8.19
N ALA A 9 -27.64 11.20 7.29
CA ALA A 9 -27.59 9.98 6.50
C ALA A 9 -26.36 9.94 5.56
N VAL A 10 -25.99 11.07 4.97
CA VAL A 10 -24.76 11.18 4.17
C VAL A 10 -23.53 10.93 5.04
N LEU A 11 -23.45 11.55 6.21
CA LEU A 11 -22.35 11.37 7.15
C LEU A 11 -22.22 9.90 7.60
N CYS A 12 -23.32 9.26 7.95
CA CYS A 12 -23.32 7.84 8.32
C CYS A 12 -22.80 6.95 7.18
N ARG A 13 -23.20 7.23 5.93
CA ARG A 13 -22.70 6.48 4.76
C ARG A 13 -21.20 6.67 4.56
N GLN A 14 -20.71 7.90 4.68
CA GLN A 14 -19.28 8.18 4.53
C GLN A 14 -18.47 7.54 5.65
N TRP A 15 -18.97 7.59 6.88
CA TRP A 15 -18.34 6.95 8.02
C TRP A 15 -18.31 5.42 7.88
N ALA A 16 -19.40 4.81 7.44
CA ALA A 16 -19.45 3.37 7.19
C ALA A 16 -18.44 2.93 6.11
N ARG A 17 -18.29 3.72 5.04
CA ARG A 17 -17.26 3.48 4.01
C ARG A 17 -15.85 3.59 4.58
N ALA A 18 -15.57 4.66 5.32
CA ALA A 18 -14.27 4.87 5.95
C ALA A 18 -13.92 3.72 6.92
N GLN A 19 -14.88 3.29 7.74
CA GLN A 19 -14.73 2.16 8.64
C GLN A 19 -14.45 0.87 7.86
N HIS A 20 -15.20 0.60 6.80
CA HIS A 20 -14.99 -0.58 5.97
C HIS A 20 -13.57 -0.62 5.38
N HIS A 21 -13.08 0.50 4.84
CA HIS A 21 -11.73 0.59 4.32
C HIS A 21 -10.66 0.39 5.40
N ALA A 22 -10.86 0.97 6.59
CA ALA A 22 -9.95 0.79 7.71
C ALA A 22 -9.89 -0.69 8.17
N GLU A 23 -11.04 -1.37 8.26
CA GLU A 23 -11.09 -2.79 8.60
C GLU A 23 -10.43 -3.67 7.55
N CYS A 24 -10.67 -3.40 6.26
CA CYS A 24 -10.01 -4.10 5.16
C CYS A 24 -8.49 -3.91 5.20
N GLY A 25 -8.02 -2.67 5.41
CA GLY A 25 -6.60 -2.36 5.57
C GLY A 25 -5.97 -3.09 6.75
N LEU A 26 -6.64 -3.09 7.91
CA LEU A 26 -6.17 -3.77 9.11
C LEU A 26 -6.09 -5.30 8.91
N ARG A 27 -7.08 -5.90 8.25
CA ARG A 27 -7.07 -7.34 7.92
C ARG A 27 -5.88 -7.69 7.03
N LEU A 28 -5.67 -6.92 5.96
CA LEU A 28 -4.55 -7.14 5.04
C LEU A 28 -3.19 -6.97 5.74
N TRP A 29 -3.06 -5.94 6.58
CA TRP A 29 -1.84 -5.70 7.35
C TRP A 29 -1.55 -6.86 8.30
N ARG A 30 -2.54 -7.33 9.08
CA ARG A 30 -2.39 -8.48 9.98
C ARG A 30 -1.97 -9.75 9.23
N GLN A 31 -2.55 -10.01 8.06
CA GLN A 31 -2.17 -11.15 7.23
C GLN A 31 -0.71 -11.07 6.77
N ARG A 32 -0.25 -9.89 6.35
CA ARG A 32 1.15 -9.66 5.95
C ARG A 32 2.11 -9.81 7.13
N CYS A 33 1.77 -9.26 8.30
CA CYS A 33 2.57 -9.43 9.51
C CYS A 33 2.70 -10.91 9.90
N ALA A 34 1.59 -11.65 9.94
CA ALA A 34 1.60 -13.07 10.27
C ALA A 34 2.46 -13.89 9.28
N ALA A 35 2.40 -13.57 7.98
CA ALA A 35 3.25 -14.22 6.98
C ALA A 35 4.74 -13.95 7.22
N LEU A 36 5.12 -12.68 7.45
CA LEU A 36 6.50 -12.29 7.74
C LEU A 36 7.02 -12.88 9.05
N GLU A 37 6.19 -12.94 10.08
CA GLU A 37 6.52 -13.58 11.36
C GLU A 37 6.78 -15.07 11.18
N GLY A 38 5.94 -15.77 10.41
CA GLY A 38 6.14 -17.18 10.07
C GLY A 38 7.44 -17.41 9.30
N GLU A 39 7.76 -16.55 8.33
CA GLU A 39 9.03 -16.60 7.60
C GLU A 39 10.24 -16.36 8.52
N ALA A 40 10.16 -15.36 9.41
CA ALA A 40 11.22 -15.06 10.37
C ALA A 40 11.48 -16.23 11.33
N MET A 41 10.41 -16.86 11.86
CA MET A 41 10.55 -18.06 12.70
C MET A 41 11.18 -19.22 11.93
N ARG A 42 10.75 -19.46 10.68
CA ARG A 42 11.30 -20.51 9.82
C ARG A 42 12.80 -20.28 9.54
N LEU A 43 13.20 -19.06 9.21
CA LEU A 43 14.60 -18.71 8.95
C LEU A 43 15.46 -18.84 10.21
N ARG A 44 14.96 -18.39 11.36
CA ARG A 44 15.64 -18.57 12.65
C ARG A 44 15.84 -20.05 13.00
N GLY A 45 14.79 -20.87 12.83
CA GLY A 45 14.87 -22.31 13.05
C GLY A 45 15.93 -22.98 12.16
N ARG A 46 16.03 -22.57 10.90
CA ARG A 46 17.07 -23.06 9.97
C ARG A 46 18.47 -22.63 10.39
N LEU A 47 18.66 -21.38 10.78
CA LEU A 47 19.97 -20.91 11.28
C LEU A 47 20.40 -21.67 12.53
N LEU A 48 19.48 -21.94 13.45
CA LEU A 48 19.75 -22.76 14.63
C LEU A 48 20.16 -24.18 14.24
N ALA A 49 19.42 -24.82 13.33
CA ALA A 49 19.74 -26.17 12.85
C ALA A 49 21.12 -26.22 12.17
N LEU A 50 21.42 -25.26 11.29
CA LEU A 50 22.72 -25.15 10.60
C LEU A 50 23.86 -24.95 11.60
N ARG A 51 23.71 -24.00 12.53
CA ARG A 51 24.73 -23.72 13.55
C ARG A 51 24.95 -24.92 14.46
N THR A 52 23.89 -25.62 14.83
CA THR A 52 23.98 -26.85 15.62
C THR A 52 24.72 -27.94 14.83
N ALA A 53 24.34 -28.19 13.58
CA ALA A 53 25.04 -29.17 12.76
C ALA A 53 26.54 -28.88 12.63
N LEU A 54 26.91 -27.61 12.41
CA LEU A 54 28.32 -27.17 12.36
C LEU A 54 29.06 -27.40 13.68
N LEU A 55 28.45 -27.06 14.82
CA LEU A 55 29.05 -27.25 16.14
C LEU A 55 29.26 -28.73 16.49
N TRP A 56 28.38 -29.60 16.00
CA TRP A 56 28.42 -31.04 16.27
C TRP A 56 29.07 -31.86 15.14
N GLY A 57 29.64 -31.22 14.12
CA GLY A 57 30.31 -31.90 13.00
C GLY A 57 29.37 -32.75 12.13
N LEU A 58 28.07 -32.45 12.12
CA LEU A 58 27.08 -33.19 11.34
C LEU A 58 27.08 -32.71 9.88
N PRO A 59 26.83 -33.61 8.91
CA PRO A 59 26.67 -33.20 7.51
C PRO A 59 25.43 -32.32 7.36
N VAL A 60 25.60 -31.15 6.75
CA VAL A 60 24.52 -30.18 6.53
C VAL A 60 23.74 -30.52 5.26
N PRO A 61 22.43 -30.80 5.33
CA PRO A 61 21.64 -31.04 4.14
C PRO A 61 21.44 -29.76 3.32
N TRP A 62 21.67 -29.86 2.01
CA TRP A 62 21.56 -28.76 1.03
C TRP A 62 20.18 -28.08 0.99
N THR A 63 19.14 -28.77 1.43
CA THR A 63 17.78 -28.22 1.56
C THR A 63 17.69 -27.10 2.61
N LEU A 64 18.61 -27.05 3.58
CA LEU A 64 18.68 -25.97 4.57
C LEU A 64 19.37 -24.71 4.04
N THR A 65 20.25 -24.84 3.03
CA THR A 65 21.02 -23.72 2.46
C THR A 65 20.36 -23.10 1.23
N ALA A 66 19.63 -23.89 0.42
CA ALA A 66 19.05 -23.46 -0.86
C ALA A 66 18.01 -22.32 -0.78
N CYS A 67 17.44 -22.04 0.39
CA CYS A 67 16.41 -21.01 0.56
C CYS A 67 16.97 -19.63 0.95
N MET A 68 18.25 -19.55 1.35
CA MET A 68 18.86 -18.27 1.73
C MET A 68 19.12 -17.37 0.51
N THR A 69 19.38 -17.99 -0.65
CA THR A 69 19.60 -17.28 -1.92
C THR A 69 18.31 -16.69 -2.50
N ASP A 70 17.19 -17.41 -2.40
CA ASP A 70 15.91 -16.96 -2.96
C ASP A 70 15.29 -15.80 -2.18
N SER A 71 15.44 -15.75 -0.85
CA SER A 71 14.93 -14.64 -0.04
C SER A 71 15.79 -13.39 -0.16
N ALA A 72 17.12 -13.54 -0.27
CA ALA A 72 18.03 -12.43 -0.58
C ALA A 72 17.67 -11.77 -1.92
N ARG A 73 17.25 -12.57 -2.91
CA ARG A 73 16.83 -12.07 -4.23
C ARG A 73 15.48 -11.33 -4.22
N ARG A 74 14.60 -11.62 -3.27
CA ARG A 74 13.30 -10.92 -3.11
C ARG A 74 13.41 -9.62 -2.33
N CYS A 75 14.41 -9.51 -1.45
CA CYS A 75 14.72 -8.25 -0.75
C CYS A 75 15.38 -7.20 -1.66
N ASP A 76 15.81 -7.59 -2.86
CA ASP A 76 16.39 -6.71 -3.88
C ASP A 76 15.30 -6.06 -4.77
N ALA A 77 14.07 -6.00 -4.28
CA ALA A 77 13.04 -5.16 -4.87
C ALA A 77 13.41 -3.71 -4.55
N ASP A 78 13.81 -2.97 -5.59
CA ASP A 78 14.20 -1.56 -5.54
C ASP A 78 13.26 -0.74 -4.62
N PRO A 79 13.74 -0.29 -3.44
CA PRO A 79 12.91 0.34 -2.42
C PRO A 79 12.33 1.69 -2.86
N THR A 80 12.83 2.27 -3.95
CA THR A 80 12.36 3.57 -4.48
C THR A 80 11.02 3.46 -5.21
N LYS A 81 10.77 2.37 -5.93
CA LYS A 81 9.52 2.15 -6.69
C LYS A 81 8.22 2.20 -5.86
N PRO A 82 8.09 1.46 -4.74
CA PRO A 82 6.85 1.48 -3.96
C PRO A 82 6.60 2.82 -3.26
N GLN A 83 7.65 3.60 -3.01
CA GLN A 83 7.55 4.92 -2.40
C GLN A 83 7.06 5.96 -3.41
N ASP A 84 7.58 5.92 -4.64
CA ASP A 84 7.12 6.77 -5.74
C ASP A 84 5.63 6.55 -6.06
N ASP A 85 5.19 5.28 -6.09
CA ASP A 85 3.80 4.91 -6.35
C ASP A 85 2.86 5.37 -5.23
N ALA A 86 3.28 5.26 -3.96
CA ALA A 86 2.50 5.73 -2.82
C ALA A 86 2.37 7.26 -2.81
N GLU A 87 3.45 7.98 -3.06
CA GLU A 87 3.46 9.45 -3.16
C GLU A 87 2.60 9.94 -4.32
N ARG A 88 2.64 9.23 -5.46
CA ARG A 88 1.80 9.51 -6.62
C ARG A 88 0.32 9.29 -6.32
N LEU A 89 -0.05 8.20 -5.64
CA LEU A 89 -1.43 7.93 -5.24
C LEU A 89 -1.96 8.97 -4.23
N LEU A 90 -1.13 9.36 -3.25
CA LEU A 90 -1.53 10.34 -2.26
C LEU A 90 -1.70 11.74 -2.88
N CYS A 91 -0.83 12.12 -3.81
CA CYS A 91 -1.00 13.35 -4.59
C CYS A 91 -2.28 13.28 -5.45
N GLN A 92 -2.54 12.16 -6.14
CA GLN A 92 -3.77 11.98 -6.94
C GLN A 92 -5.04 12.10 -6.09
N VAL A 93 -5.11 11.39 -4.96
CA VAL A 93 -6.27 11.42 -4.05
C VAL A 93 -6.44 12.81 -3.41
N GLY A 94 -5.34 13.46 -3.03
CA GLY A 94 -5.37 14.82 -2.48
C GLY A 94 -5.88 15.85 -3.48
N CYS A 95 -5.37 15.81 -4.72
CA CYS A 95 -5.80 16.73 -5.77
C CYS A 95 -7.26 16.50 -6.22
N GLN A 96 -7.68 15.24 -6.36
CA GLN A 96 -9.04 14.90 -6.84
C GLN A 96 -10.10 14.99 -5.74
N GLY A 97 -9.72 14.85 -4.47
CA GLY A 97 -10.64 14.77 -3.32
C GLY A 97 -11.07 16.12 -2.73
N HIS A 98 -10.88 17.25 -3.41
CA HIS A 98 -11.09 18.61 -2.86
C HIS A 98 -10.31 18.89 -1.56
N ALA A 99 -9.20 18.18 -1.31
CA ALA A 99 -8.36 18.41 -0.15
C ALA A 99 -7.51 19.66 -0.36
N HIS A 100 -8.09 20.83 -0.07
CA HIS A 100 -7.52 22.17 -0.25
C HIS A 100 -6.13 22.41 0.38
N ARG A 101 -5.64 21.51 1.24
CA ARG A 101 -4.32 21.60 1.87
C ARG A 101 -3.19 20.99 1.04
N VAL A 102 -3.50 20.21 0.00
CA VAL A 102 -2.53 19.46 -0.80
C VAL A 102 -2.19 20.16 -2.12
N LEU A 103 -3.09 21.02 -2.61
CA LEU A 103 -2.86 21.94 -3.72
C LEU A 103 -2.39 23.29 -3.18
N ASP A 104 -1.32 23.85 -3.74
CA ASP A 104 -1.00 25.27 -3.58
C ASP A 104 -1.92 26.12 -4.48
N ASP A 105 -1.95 27.44 -4.22
CA ASP A 105 -2.78 28.41 -4.94
C ASP A 105 -2.49 28.44 -6.45
N ASP A 106 -1.29 28.01 -6.86
CA ASP A 106 -0.86 27.89 -8.26
C ASP A 106 -1.31 26.57 -8.94
N GLY A 107 -2.08 25.72 -8.25
CA GLY A 107 -2.53 24.43 -8.77
C GLY A 107 -1.45 23.33 -8.79
N THR A 108 -0.36 23.54 -8.06
CA THR A 108 0.74 22.58 -7.90
C THR A 108 0.51 21.68 -6.68
N CYS A 109 0.93 20.41 -6.77
CA CYS A 109 0.82 19.48 -5.66
C CYS A 109 1.97 19.72 -4.67
N ARG A 110 1.66 20.10 -3.42
CA ARG A 110 2.66 20.46 -2.38
C ARG A 110 3.70 19.37 -2.08
N TRP A 111 3.38 18.12 -2.39
CA TRP A 111 4.26 16.99 -2.11
C TRP A 111 5.27 16.70 -3.21
N ARG A 112 4.92 16.96 -4.47
CA ARG A 112 5.79 16.71 -5.63
C ARG A 112 6.31 17.99 -6.28
N GLY A 113 5.74 19.15 -5.97
CA GLY A 113 6.12 20.45 -6.54
C GLY A 113 5.83 20.60 -8.04
N VAL A 114 5.12 19.63 -8.65
CA VAL A 114 4.72 19.64 -10.06
C VAL A 114 3.22 19.87 -10.19
N ALA A 115 2.80 20.40 -11.35
CA ALA A 115 1.40 20.58 -11.70
C ALA A 115 0.65 19.25 -11.62
N CYS A 116 -0.46 19.24 -10.89
CA CYS A 116 -1.27 18.03 -10.79
C CYS A 116 -1.98 17.83 -12.13
N HIS A 117 -1.74 16.70 -12.82
CA HIS A 117 -2.57 16.32 -13.97
C HIS A 117 -3.97 15.98 -13.46
N VAL A 118 -4.80 17.01 -13.31
CA VAL A 118 -6.24 16.84 -13.26
C VAL A 118 -6.61 16.36 -14.65
N SER A 119 -6.91 15.08 -14.80
CA SER A 119 -7.61 14.59 -15.99
C SER A 119 -9.00 15.25 -15.98
N ALA A 120 -9.07 16.46 -16.49
CA ALA A 120 -10.32 17.14 -16.76
C ALA A 120 -11.08 16.33 -17.81
N GLY A 121 -12.28 15.88 -17.45
CA GLY A 121 -13.37 15.58 -18.36
C GLY A 121 -13.21 14.36 -19.26
N GLY A 122 -13.93 13.28 -18.95
CA GLY A 122 -14.60 12.52 -20.01
C GLY A 122 -15.70 13.36 -20.62
N GLU A 123 -15.34 14.35 -21.44
CA GLU A 123 -16.25 14.97 -22.40
C GLU A 123 -16.36 14.03 -23.61
N SER A 124 -17.35 13.13 -23.61
CA SER A 124 -17.85 12.57 -24.86
C SER A 124 -19.03 13.43 -25.33
N GLU A 125 -18.68 14.44 -26.12
CA GLU A 125 -19.19 14.59 -27.48
C GLU A 125 -20.72 14.61 -27.65
N LYS A 126 -21.27 15.84 -27.68
CA LYS A 126 -22.57 16.12 -28.28
C LYS A 126 -22.48 15.84 -29.78
N GLN A 127 -23.04 14.72 -30.23
CA GLN A 127 -23.34 14.50 -31.65
C GLN A 127 -24.42 15.50 -32.09
N SER A 128 -24.04 16.42 -32.97
CA SER A 128 -24.97 17.08 -33.89
C SER A 128 -25.69 16.02 -34.72
N ILE A 129 -27.01 16.06 -34.70
CA ILE A 129 -27.86 15.44 -35.72
C ILE A 129 -28.50 16.62 -36.45
N GLU A 130 -28.16 16.74 -37.73
CA GLU A 130 -28.84 17.59 -38.72
C GLU A 130 -30.28 17.11 -38.98
#